data_AF-A0A096PD71-F1
#
_entry.id   AF-A0A096PD71-F1
#
_cell.length_a   1.000
_cell.length_b   1.000
_cell.length_c   1.000
_cell.angle_alpha   90.00
_cell.angle_beta   90.00
_cell.angle_gamma   90.00
#
_symmetry.space_group_name_H-M   'P 1'
#
loop_
_entity.id
_entity.type
_entity.pdbx_description
1 polymer ?
#
loop_
_entity_poly.entity_id
_entity_poly.type
_entity_poly.pdbx_seq_one_letter_code
_entity_poly.pdbx_strand_id
1 'polypeptide(L)'
;MQSLVKVAEDILLQLCCEVWTFDDEYNQSYPASQDTAKNTGKQKISRTLRETPRSDSRVTAPNMNNSLLRLPAEIQIMILQHLTFGQVEALRRTCRSLRYNLSKPVIRFIFPSIKYELLSTCYRCLAYDPERDTLIKADESDARYPLANECIDCVASRGGFSIGRTYTLASRSTVCVCRYCGFPVTSDAAWKEYEFHRKCYRRYRMILLYYFLSGFAQGTITIAASALCWRYYKGRAMIIAPTIINFLMSCWVFSLNMVRGIELRTYHWSLLLEMSILGLWIPPLNDVIRIMTQRDQGVKTSDIATVFFIGTNIIFRSLNIFGNTFLTFEYQLWRRFQPQQSTFRRMLNKAATFAIFWTYPPSIEQKFPGRWFRRRSPPPSRPICG
;
A
#
# COMPACT_ATOMS: atom_id res chain seq x y z
N MET A 1 25.72 26.82 12.60
CA MET A 1 24.30 26.62 12.23
C MET A 1 24.10 25.75 10.99
N GLN A 2 24.88 25.90 9.92
CA GLN A 2 24.79 25.02 8.72
C GLN A 2 24.97 23.51 9.02
N SER A 3 25.78 23.15 10.03
CA SER A 3 26.02 21.75 10.40
C SER A 3 24.84 21.05 11.10
N LEU A 4 24.01 21.77 11.86
CA LEU A 4 22.86 21.17 12.57
C LEU A 4 21.64 21.05 11.66
N VAL A 5 21.46 22.00 10.74
CA VAL A 5 20.43 21.92 9.69
C VAL A 5 20.77 20.80 8.72
N LYS A 6 22.03 20.64 8.32
CA LYS A 6 22.47 19.47 7.53
C LYS A 6 22.25 18.16 8.26
N VAL A 7 22.58 18.07 9.55
CA VAL A 7 22.35 16.83 10.33
C VAL A 7 20.86 16.55 10.48
N ALA A 8 20.01 17.57 10.66
CA ALA A 8 18.56 17.38 10.72
C ALA A 8 17.98 16.99 9.35
N GLU A 9 18.45 17.59 8.25
CA GLU A 9 18.09 17.22 6.88
C GLU A 9 18.61 15.84 6.51
N ASP A 10 19.83 15.47 6.89
CA ASP A 10 20.42 14.15 6.67
C ASP A 10 19.70 13.10 7.51
N ILE A 11 19.28 13.41 8.74
CA ILE A 11 18.43 12.52 9.55
C ILE A 11 17.03 12.40 8.94
N LEU A 12 16.44 13.49 8.42
CA LEU A 12 15.14 13.45 7.74
C LEU A 12 15.23 12.69 6.41
N LEU A 13 16.31 12.86 5.66
CA LEU A 13 16.60 12.18 4.41
C LEU A 13 16.96 10.72 4.64
N GLN A 14 17.66 10.39 5.72
CA GLN A 14 18.00 9.02 6.10
C GLN A 14 16.78 8.30 6.71
N LEU A 15 15.93 8.99 7.48
CA LEU A 15 14.62 8.49 7.91
C LEU A 15 13.68 8.31 6.70
N CYS A 16 13.69 9.23 5.74
CA CYS A 16 13.01 9.04 4.47
C CYS A 16 13.63 7.84 3.73
N CYS A 17 14.93 7.76 3.50
CA CYS A 17 15.52 6.66 2.72
C CYS A 17 15.33 5.29 3.39
N GLU A 18 15.48 5.17 4.71
CA GLU A 18 15.26 3.90 5.43
C GLU A 18 13.80 3.49 5.41
N VAL A 19 12.84 4.39 5.74
CA VAL A 19 11.39 4.12 5.63
C VAL A 19 11.01 3.69 4.21
N TRP A 20 11.71 4.20 3.18
CA TRP A 20 11.37 3.96 1.78
C TRP A 20 12.01 2.67 1.22
N THR A 21 13.09 2.15 1.80
CA THR A 21 13.59 0.80 1.49
C THR A 21 12.65 -0.32 1.98
N PHE A 22 11.70 -0.03 2.89
CA PHE A 22 10.77 -1.05 3.41
C PHE A 22 9.66 -1.46 2.44
N ASP A 23 9.34 -0.65 1.43
CA ASP A 23 8.22 -0.90 0.50
C ASP A 23 8.65 -1.66 -0.78
N ASP A 24 9.93 -1.69 -1.11
CA ASP A 24 10.41 -2.30 -2.36
C ASP A 24 10.64 -3.82 -2.26
N GLU A 25 10.51 -4.41 -1.06
CA GLU A 25 10.49 -5.87 -0.85
C GLU A 25 9.09 -6.37 -0.46
N TYR A 26 8.12 -6.20 -1.36
CA TYR A 26 7.03 -7.18 -1.49
C TYR A 26 7.36 -8.06 -2.70
N ASN A 27 8.42 -8.86 -2.58
CA ASN A 27 8.54 -10.01 -3.44
C ASN A 27 7.38 -10.93 -3.08
N GLN A 28 6.49 -11.08 -4.04
CA GLN A 28 5.40 -12.02 -4.06
C GLN A 28 6.02 -13.43 -3.94
N SER A 29 6.29 -13.89 -2.72
CA SER A 29 6.75 -15.25 -2.48
C SER A 29 5.54 -16.17 -2.49
N TYR A 30 4.93 -16.32 -3.66
CA TYR A 30 4.32 -17.58 -4.03
C TYR A 30 5.38 -18.36 -4.78
N PRO A 31 5.55 -19.67 -4.54
CA PRO A 31 6.45 -20.46 -5.35
C PRO A 31 5.88 -20.46 -6.77
N ALA A 32 6.48 -19.65 -7.65
CA ALA A 32 6.44 -19.92 -9.06
C ALA A 32 6.98 -21.35 -9.21
N SER A 33 6.16 -22.24 -9.75
CA SER A 33 6.60 -23.58 -10.15
C SER A 33 7.93 -23.44 -10.88
N GLN A 34 8.97 -24.04 -10.29
CA GLN A 34 10.26 -24.18 -10.93
C GLN A 34 10.04 -24.82 -12.30
N ASP A 35 10.29 -24.06 -13.35
CA ASP A 35 10.99 -24.51 -14.55
C ASP A 35 11.11 -23.36 -15.53
N THR A 36 12.22 -22.62 -15.44
CA THR A 36 12.99 -22.17 -16.61
C THR A 36 14.34 -21.60 -16.16
N ALA A 37 15.37 -22.05 -16.87
CA ALA A 37 16.76 -22.03 -16.48
C ALA A 37 17.40 -20.62 -16.35
N LYS A 38 18.37 -20.55 -15.43
CA LYS A 38 19.45 -19.55 -15.35
C LYS A 38 20.21 -19.42 -16.67
N ASN A 39 20.51 -18.19 -17.06
CA ASN A 39 21.72 -17.66 -17.76
C ASN A 39 21.36 -16.23 -18.19
N THR A 40 22.10 -15.14 -18.00
CA THR A 40 23.52 -14.85 -17.73
C THR A 40 23.54 -13.35 -17.34
N GLY A 41 24.34 -12.87 -16.38
CA GLY A 41 25.74 -12.51 -16.62
C GLY A 41 25.88 -11.07 -17.14
N LYS A 42 26.32 -10.16 -16.26
CA LYS A 42 26.65 -8.75 -16.55
C LYS A 42 27.70 -8.62 -17.65
N GLN A 43 27.54 -7.70 -18.60
CA GLN A 43 28.68 -6.99 -19.20
C GLN A 43 28.29 -5.60 -19.73
N LYS A 44 29.15 -4.64 -19.40
CA LYS A 44 29.09 -3.20 -19.71
C LYS A 44 30.34 -2.90 -20.56
N ILE A 45 30.23 -2.03 -21.58
CA ILE A 45 31.24 -1.33 -22.43
C ILE A 45 30.67 -1.27 -23.86
N SER A 46 30.77 -0.26 -24.74
CA SER A 46 30.99 1.20 -24.74
C SER A 46 30.61 1.67 -26.16
N ARG A 47 30.19 2.94 -26.33
CA ARG A 47 29.86 3.58 -27.62
C ARG A 47 31.08 3.72 -28.55
N THR A 48 30.90 3.51 -29.87
CA THR A 48 31.25 4.52 -30.91
C THR A 48 30.64 4.20 -32.29
N LEU A 49 30.00 5.23 -32.86
CA LEU A 49 29.75 5.60 -34.27
C LEU A 49 30.25 4.67 -35.40
N ARG A 50 29.39 4.35 -36.38
CA ARG A 50 29.28 5.07 -37.69
C ARG A 50 28.56 4.23 -38.79
N GLU A 51 27.71 4.92 -39.55
CA GLU A 51 27.20 4.64 -40.92
C GLU A 51 26.26 3.44 -41.20
N THR A 52 24.97 3.76 -41.35
CA THR A 52 24.08 3.17 -42.38
C THR A 52 24.58 3.61 -43.78
N PRO A 53 24.35 2.85 -44.89
CA PRO A 53 23.05 2.29 -45.25
C PRO A 53 23.05 0.96 -46.04
N ARG A 54 22.03 0.13 -45.84
CA ARG A 54 21.14 -0.33 -46.92
C ARG A 54 20.06 -1.27 -46.38
N SER A 55 18.86 -0.99 -46.88
CA SER A 55 17.69 -1.87 -46.95
C SER A 55 18.07 -3.35 -47.08
N ASP A 56 17.73 -4.13 -46.06
CA ASP A 56 17.31 -5.51 -46.24
C ASP A 56 16.25 -5.83 -45.19
N SER A 57 15.01 -5.84 -45.67
CA SER A 57 13.82 -6.33 -45.00
C SER A 57 13.97 -7.83 -44.72
N ARG A 58 14.73 -8.21 -43.68
CA ARG A 58 14.65 -9.55 -43.11
C ARG A 58 13.40 -9.63 -42.26
N VAL A 59 12.30 -9.94 -42.94
CA VAL A 59 11.19 -10.69 -42.38
C VAL A 59 11.80 -11.81 -41.54
N THR A 60 11.63 -11.74 -40.23
CA THR A 60 11.94 -12.85 -39.34
C THR A 60 11.08 -14.02 -39.80
N ALA A 61 11.68 -14.93 -40.58
CA ALA A 61 11.00 -16.14 -41.00
C ALA A 61 10.51 -16.86 -39.72
N PRO A 62 9.21 -17.16 -39.59
CA PRO A 62 8.74 -17.94 -38.45
C PRO A 62 9.47 -19.27 -38.50
N ASN A 63 10.07 -19.65 -37.38
CA ASN A 63 10.86 -20.87 -37.24
C ASN A 63 9.92 -22.10 -37.37
N MET A 64 9.53 -22.45 -38.60
CA MET A 64 8.51 -23.47 -38.92
C MET A 64 8.99 -24.91 -38.63
N ASN A 65 10.25 -25.08 -38.24
CA ASN A 65 10.84 -26.38 -37.97
C ASN A 65 10.52 -26.93 -36.57
N ASN A 66 9.94 -26.12 -35.67
CA ASN A 66 9.56 -26.53 -34.30
C ASN A 66 8.03 -26.50 -34.08
N SER A 67 7.25 -26.89 -35.09
CA SER A 67 5.78 -26.86 -34.98
C SER A 67 5.25 -28.16 -34.39
N LEU A 68 4.59 -28.07 -33.23
CA LEU A 68 3.87 -29.18 -32.57
C LEU A 68 2.91 -29.91 -33.53
N LEU A 69 2.42 -29.22 -34.56
CA LEU A 69 1.53 -29.74 -35.60
C LEU A 69 2.20 -30.69 -36.62
N ARG A 70 3.55 -30.75 -36.68
CA ARG A 70 4.29 -31.66 -37.56
C ARG A 70 4.56 -33.03 -36.93
N LEU A 71 4.35 -33.18 -35.64
CA LEU A 71 4.56 -34.44 -34.92
C LEU A 71 3.42 -35.42 -35.23
N PRO A 72 3.67 -36.75 -35.23
CA PRO A 72 2.60 -37.75 -35.21
C PRO A 72 1.61 -37.51 -34.07
N ALA A 73 0.34 -37.86 -34.29
CA ALA A 73 -0.75 -37.58 -33.35
C ALA A 73 -0.50 -38.21 -31.97
N GLU A 74 0.16 -39.37 -31.93
CA GLU A 74 0.53 -40.10 -30.72
C GLU A 74 1.51 -39.27 -29.87
N ILE A 75 2.54 -38.71 -30.50
CA ILE A 75 3.55 -37.88 -29.82
C ILE A 75 2.93 -36.56 -29.37
N GLN A 76 2.03 -35.98 -30.17
CA GLN A 76 1.28 -34.79 -29.76
C GLN A 76 0.47 -35.06 -28.49
N ILE A 77 -0.24 -36.20 -28.41
CA ILE A 77 -1.02 -36.59 -27.23
C ILE A 77 -0.11 -36.82 -26.02
N MET A 78 1.03 -37.50 -26.20
CA MET A 78 2.01 -37.69 -25.12
C MET A 78 2.52 -36.37 -24.57
N ILE A 79 2.83 -35.39 -25.43
CA ILE A 79 3.26 -34.05 -24.99
C ILE A 79 2.12 -33.37 -24.22
N LEU A 80 0.89 -33.42 -24.74
CA LEU A 80 -0.27 -32.78 -24.11
C LEU A 80 -0.62 -33.40 -22.74
N GLN A 81 -0.36 -34.68 -22.51
CA GLN A 81 -0.54 -35.34 -21.22
C GLN A 81 0.40 -34.80 -20.12
N HIS A 82 1.54 -34.21 -20.50
CA HIS A 82 2.46 -33.58 -19.56
C HIS A 82 2.16 -32.10 -19.31
N LEU A 83 1.18 -31.53 -20.01
CA LEU A 83 0.76 -30.14 -19.87
C LEU A 83 -0.44 -30.03 -18.94
N THR A 84 -0.52 -28.93 -18.20
CA THR A 84 -1.71 -28.62 -17.40
C THR A 84 -2.89 -28.23 -18.28
N PHE A 85 -4.12 -28.35 -17.79
CA PHE A 85 -5.30 -27.92 -18.53
C PHE A 85 -5.18 -26.47 -19.02
N GLY A 86 -4.68 -25.57 -18.17
CA GLY A 86 -4.46 -24.17 -18.52
C GLY A 86 -3.50 -23.96 -19.69
N GLN A 87 -2.41 -24.73 -19.74
CA GLN A 87 -1.44 -24.69 -20.85
C GLN A 87 -2.04 -25.23 -22.15
N VAL A 88 -2.80 -26.33 -22.08
CA VAL A 88 -3.49 -26.89 -23.25
C VAL A 88 -4.53 -25.91 -23.80
N GLU A 89 -5.30 -25.24 -22.93
CA GLU A 89 -6.26 -24.22 -23.33
C GLU A 89 -5.57 -22.96 -23.89
N ALA A 90 -4.43 -22.56 -23.33
CA ALA A 90 -3.61 -21.47 -23.89
C ALA A 90 -3.12 -21.83 -25.30
N LEU A 91 -2.62 -23.05 -25.50
CA LEU A 91 -2.20 -23.58 -26.81
C LEU A 91 -3.38 -23.61 -27.81
N ARG A 92 -4.58 -23.94 -27.34
CA ARG A 92 -5.81 -23.92 -28.13
C ARG A 92 -6.22 -22.51 -28.57
N ARG A 93 -5.79 -21.48 -27.84
CA ARG A 93 -6.05 -20.06 -28.15
C ARG A 93 -5.05 -19.47 -29.15
N THR A 94 -3.85 -20.03 -29.30
CA THR A 94 -2.82 -19.49 -30.21
C THR A 94 -3.10 -19.76 -31.69
N CYS A 95 -3.64 -20.92 -32.05
CA CYS A 95 -3.87 -21.30 -33.45
C CYS A 95 -5.22 -21.99 -33.68
N ARG A 96 -5.86 -21.68 -34.82
CA ARG A 96 -7.13 -22.29 -35.25
C ARG A 96 -6.98 -23.80 -35.52
N SER A 97 -5.84 -24.25 -36.06
CA SER A 97 -5.57 -25.67 -36.33
C SER A 97 -5.51 -26.47 -35.02
N LEU A 98 -4.77 -25.98 -34.03
CA LEU A 98 -4.73 -26.58 -32.68
C LEU A 98 -6.11 -26.58 -32.01
N ARG A 99 -6.93 -25.55 -32.23
CA ARG A 99 -8.30 -25.51 -31.73
C ARG A 99 -9.20 -26.62 -32.29
N TYR A 100 -9.04 -26.97 -33.57
CA TYR A 100 -9.79 -28.06 -34.19
C TYR A 100 -9.27 -29.44 -33.79
N ASN A 101 -7.94 -29.62 -33.76
CA ASN A 101 -7.33 -30.90 -33.38
C ASN A 101 -7.55 -31.22 -31.89
N LEU A 102 -7.51 -30.22 -31.01
CA LEU A 102 -7.83 -30.33 -29.58
C LEU A 102 -9.34 -30.21 -29.34
N SER A 103 -10.08 -31.17 -29.89
CA SER A 103 -11.53 -31.26 -29.72
C SER A 103 -11.91 -31.61 -28.27
N LYS A 104 -13.16 -31.33 -27.87
CA LYS A 104 -13.66 -31.65 -26.51
C LYS A 104 -13.46 -33.12 -26.11
N PRO A 105 -13.70 -34.11 -26.99
CA PRO A 105 -13.42 -35.52 -26.68
C PRO A 105 -11.94 -35.78 -26.34
N VAL A 106 -11.00 -35.19 -27.10
CA VAL A 106 -9.56 -35.34 -26.87
C VAL A 106 -9.16 -34.73 -25.52
N ILE A 107 -9.71 -33.56 -25.16
CA ILE A 107 -9.46 -32.94 -23.86
C ILE A 107 -9.97 -33.81 -22.70
N ARG A 108 -11.16 -34.43 -22.85
CA ARG A 108 -11.69 -35.37 -21.83
C ARG A 108 -10.87 -36.65 -21.72
N PHE A 109 -10.26 -37.10 -22.82
CA PHE A 109 -9.36 -38.24 -22.83
C PHE A 109 -8.05 -37.94 -22.11
N ILE A 110 -7.47 -36.75 -22.35
CA ILE A 110 -6.22 -36.32 -21.69
C ILE A 110 -6.45 -36.04 -20.20
N PHE A 111 -7.58 -35.43 -19.85
CA PHE A 111 -7.94 -35.05 -18.48
C PHE A 111 -9.20 -35.80 -18.02
N PRO A 112 -9.08 -37.06 -17.54
CA PRO A 112 -10.23 -37.86 -17.11
C PRO A 112 -11.01 -37.20 -15.96
N SER A 113 -10.32 -36.46 -15.10
CA SER A 113 -10.88 -35.65 -14.00
C SER A 113 -11.07 -34.18 -14.39
N ILE A 114 -11.63 -33.90 -15.58
CA ILE A 114 -11.75 -32.54 -16.14
C ILE A 114 -12.37 -31.52 -15.17
N LYS A 115 -13.35 -31.91 -14.34
CA LYS A 115 -13.94 -31.01 -13.34
C LYS A 115 -12.91 -30.56 -12.30
N TYR A 116 -12.02 -31.45 -11.88
CA TYR A 116 -10.94 -31.13 -10.95
C TYR A 116 -9.97 -30.13 -11.58
N GLU A 117 -9.57 -30.36 -12.83
CA GLU A 117 -8.65 -29.51 -13.57
C GLU A 117 -9.22 -28.10 -13.80
N LEU A 118 -10.50 -28.01 -14.17
CA LEU A 118 -11.19 -26.72 -14.36
C LEU A 118 -11.28 -25.92 -13.05
N LEU A 119 -11.55 -26.57 -11.91
CA LEU A 119 -11.58 -25.92 -10.60
C LEU A 119 -10.19 -25.52 -10.09
N SER A 120 -9.13 -26.19 -10.57
CA SER A 120 -7.72 -25.93 -10.19
C SER A 120 -7.04 -24.95 -11.15
N THR A 121 -7.77 -24.38 -12.10
CA THR A 121 -7.23 -23.45 -13.10
C THR A 121 -7.91 -22.09 -12.96
N CYS A 122 -7.12 -21.02 -12.95
CA CYS A 122 -7.66 -19.66 -13.01
C CYS A 122 -8.28 -19.39 -14.40
N TYR A 123 -9.54 -18.98 -14.45
CA TYR A 123 -10.27 -18.66 -15.68
C TYR A 123 -9.55 -17.63 -16.57
N ARG A 124 -8.93 -16.62 -15.96
CA ARG A 124 -8.39 -15.46 -16.68
C ARG A 124 -6.96 -15.66 -17.20
N CYS A 125 -6.01 -15.93 -16.30
CA CYS A 125 -4.61 -16.15 -16.68
C CYS A 125 -4.28 -17.60 -17.04
N LEU A 126 -5.21 -18.54 -16.84
CA LEU A 126 -4.99 -19.98 -17.06
C LEU A 126 -3.87 -20.59 -16.22
N ALA A 127 -3.44 -19.93 -15.14
CA ALA A 127 -2.51 -20.51 -14.18
C ALA A 127 -3.15 -21.70 -13.46
N TYR A 128 -2.39 -22.78 -13.34
CA TYR A 128 -2.80 -24.00 -12.65
C TYR A 128 -2.28 -24.01 -11.22
N ASP A 129 -3.17 -24.29 -10.27
CA ASP A 129 -2.86 -24.43 -8.85
C ASP A 129 -3.51 -25.74 -8.34
N PRO A 130 -2.70 -26.81 -8.15
CA PRO A 130 -3.22 -28.12 -7.77
C PRO A 130 -3.78 -28.14 -6.34
N GLU A 131 -3.25 -27.31 -5.43
CA GLU A 131 -3.68 -27.23 -4.03
C GLU A 131 -4.91 -26.34 -3.85
N ARG A 132 -5.14 -25.43 -4.82
CA ARG A 132 -6.29 -24.50 -4.86
C ARG A 132 -6.30 -23.47 -3.73
N ASP A 133 -5.15 -23.27 -3.11
CA ASP A 133 -4.98 -22.34 -1.99
C ASP A 133 -4.74 -20.89 -2.45
N THR A 134 -4.48 -20.69 -3.75
CA THR A 134 -4.29 -19.36 -4.36
C THR A 134 -5.44 -18.95 -5.30
N LEU A 135 -6.47 -19.79 -5.37
CA LEU A 135 -7.65 -19.59 -6.21
C LEU A 135 -8.86 -19.20 -5.35
N ILE A 136 -9.51 -18.10 -5.70
CA ILE A 136 -10.79 -17.70 -5.11
C ILE A 136 -11.90 -18.54 -5.72
N LYS A 137 -12.70 -19.18 -4.86
CA LYS A 137 -13.85 -19.98 -5.28
C LYS A 137 -14.91 -19.05 -5.89
N ALA A 138 -15.32 -19.34 -7.11
CA ALA A 138 -16.49 -18.71 -7.71
C ALA A 138 -17.79 -19.35 -7.21
N ASP A 139 -18.87 -18.58 -7.25
CA ASP A 139 -20.19 -19.11 -6.95
C ASP A 139 -20.57 -20.21 -7.96
N GLU A 140 -21.24 -21.24 -7.47
CA GLU A 140 -21.70 -22.37 -8.29
C GLU A 140 -22.83 -21.95 -9.25
N SER A 141 -23.46 -20.79 -8.98
CA SER A 141 -24.43 -20.14 -9.86
C SER A 141 -23.81 -19.39 -11.05
N ASP A 142 -22.48 -19.20 -11.11
CA ASP A 142 -21.82 -18.50 -12.23
C ASP A 142 -21.98 -19.32 -13.52
N ALA A 143 -22.38 -18.67 -14.61
CA ALA A 143 -22.57 -19.29 -15.93
C ALA A 143 -21.30 -19.99 -16.47
N ARG A 144 -20.12 -19.66 -15.94
CA ARG A 144 -18.82 -20.24 -16.34
C ARG A 144 -18.39 -21.41 -15.46
N TYR A 145 -19.13 -21.73 -14.41
CA TYR A 145 -18.83 -22.86 -13.54
C TYR A 145 -18.75 -24.16 -14.39
N PRO A 146 -17.71 -24.99 -14.23
CA PRO A 146 -16.70 -24.99 -13.18
C PRO A 146 -15.41 -24.17 -13.43
N LEU A 147 -15.21 -23.59 -14.61
CA LEU A 147 -14.05 -22.73 -14.93
C LEU A 147 -14.36 -21.26 -14.61
N ALA A 148 -14.71 -20.99 -13.36
CA ALA A 148 -15.05 -19.65 -12.90
C ALA A 148 -14.08 -19.12 -11.82
N ASN A 149 -13.22 -19.97 -11.25
CA ASN A 149 -12.27 -19.59 -10.21
C ASN A 149 -11.24 -18.58 -10.75
N GLU A 150 -10.87 -17.61 -9.92
CA GLU A 150 -9.89 -16.57 -10.26
C GLU A 150 -8.72 -16.61 -9.27
N CYS A 151 -7.49 -16.47 -9.77
CA CYS A 151 -6.32 -16.35 -8.89
C CYS A 151 -6.30 -14.98 -8.19
N ILE A 152 -5.58 -14.93 -7.06
CA ILE A 152 -5.43 -13.72 -6.25
C ILE A 152 -4.98 -12.50 -7.07
N ASP A 153 -4.06 -12.70 -8.02
CA ASP A 153 -3.50 -11.62 -8.84
C ASP A 153 -4.50 -11.08 -9.86
N CYS A 154 -5.30 -11.97 -10.45
CA CYS A 154 -6.36 -11.57 -11.38
C CYS A 154 -7.44 -10.76 -10.65
N VAL A 155 -7.81 -11.17 -9.43
CA VAL A 155 -8.74 -10.41 -8.58
C VAL A 155 -8.12 -9.07 -8.16
N ALA A 156 -6.83 -9.06 -7.79
CA ALA A 156 -6.10 -7.86 -7.42
C ALA A 156 -6.07 -6.83 -8.55
N SER A 157 -5.87 -7.28 -9.79
CA SER A 157 -5.85 -6.41 -10.98
C SER A 157 -7.20 -5.76 -11.31
N ARG A 158 -8.34 -6.38 -10.98
CA ARG A 158 -9.69 -5.89 -11.34
C ARG A 158 -10.28 -4.89 -10.34
N GLY A 159 -9.72 -4.79 -9.14
CA GLY A 159 -10.30 -3.97 -8.08
C GLY A 159 -9.82 -4.29 -6.68
N GLY A 160 -9.07 -5.38 -6.51
CA GLY A 160 -8.55 -5.78 -5.20
C GLY A 160 -9.60 -6.44 -4.32
N PHE A 161 -9.17 -6.78 -3.12
CA PHE A 161 -10.03 -7.35 -2.09
C PHE A 161 -10.61 -6.25 -1.20
N SER A 162 -11.78 -6.52 -0.63
CA SER A 162 -12.40 -5.64 0.36
C SER A 162 -11.98 -6.05 1.76
N ILE A 163 -11.38 -5.14 2.52
CA ILE A 163 -11.01 -5.38 3.93
C ILE A 163 -12.29 -5.59 4.77
N GLY A 164 -12.20 -6.51 5.74
CA GLY A 164 -13.31 -6.87 6.62
C GLY A 164 -14.30 -7.86 5.98
N ARG A 165 -14.03 -8.33 4.75
CA ARG A 165 -14.73 -9.47 4.14
C ARG A 165 -13.86 -10.71 4.18
N THR A 166 -14.50 -11.86 4.34
CA THR A 166 -13.88 -13.16 4.15
C THR A 166 -14.12 -13.65 2.73
N TYR A 167 -13.12 -14.33 2.18
CA TYR A 167 -13.19 -14.95 0.87
C TYR A 167 -13.01 -16.45 1.04
N THR A 168 -13.71 -17.24 0.22
CA THR A 168 -13.55 -18.70 0.19
C THR A 168 -12.56 -19.05 -0.90
N LEU A 169 -11.55 -19.84 -0.54
CA LEU A 169 -10.62 -20.43 -1.50
C LEU A 169 -11.26 -21.66 -2.16
N ALA A 170 -10.75 -22.05 -3.32
CA ALA A 170 -11.20 -23.24 -4.02
C ALA A 170 -10.84 -24.54 -3.30
N SER A 171 -9.88 -24.51 -2.36
CA SER A 171 -9.63 -25.58 -1.37
C SER A 171 -10.71 -25.68 -0.28
N ARG A 172 -11.69 -24.76 -0.28
CA ARG A 172 -12.79 -24.60 0.71
C ARG A 172 -12.38 -23.99 2.05
N SER A 173 -11.13 -23.55 2.19
CA SER A 173 -10.71 -22.75 3.33
C SER A 173 -11.25 -21.32 3.22
N THR A 174 -11.57 -20.70 4.35
CA THR A 174 -11.97 -19.29 4.42
C THR A 174 -10.77 -18.45 4.84
N VAL A 175 -10.49 -17.40 4.07
CA VAL A 175 -9.36 -16.50 4.33
C VAL A 175 -9.83 -15.06 4.57
N CYS A 176 -9.16 -14.39 5.49
CA CYS A 176 -9.41 -12.99 5.82
C CYS A 176 -8.45 -12.11 4.99
N VAL A 177 -8.84 -10.89 4.68
CA VAL A 177 -8.00 -9.95 3.92
C VAL A 177 -7.10 -9.18 4.88
N CYS A 178 -5.80 -9.18 4.61
CA CYS A 178 -4.81 -8.45 5.39
C CYS A 178 -5.10 -6.94 5.38
N ARG A 179 -5.20 -6.32 6.56
CA ARG A 179 -5.56 -4.90 6.65
C ARG A 179 -4.47 -3.95 6.14
N TYR A 180 -3.21 -4.40 6.17
CA TYR A 180 -2.07 -3.60 5.75
C TYR A 180 -1.87 -3.61 4.23
N CYS A 181 -1.87 -4.80 3.61
CA CYS A 181 -1.59 -4.95 2.18
C CYS A 181 -2.84 -5.15 1.30
N GLY A 182 -3.98 -5.52 1.89
CA GLY A 182 -5.22 -5.79 1.16
C GLY A 182 -5.23 -7.09 0.36
N PHE A 183 -4.31 -8.02 0.64
CA PHE A 183 -4.30 -9.36 0.06
C PHE A 183 -4.79 -10.40 1.07
N PRO A 184 -5.39 -11.52 0.62
CA PRO A 184 -5.82 -12.59 1.51
C PRO A 184 -4.63 -13.18 2.28
N VAL A 185 -4.88 -13.51 3.56
CA VAL A 185 -3.95 -14.25 4.41
C VAL A 185 -4.21 -15.73 4.20
N THR A 186 -3.49 -16.32 3.24
CA THR A 186 -3.57 -17.76 2.93
C THR A 186 -2.63 -18.58 3.81
N SER A 187 -1.47 -18.01 4.13
CA SER A 187 -0.46 -18.54 5.05
C SER A 187 0.18 -17.40 5.84
N ASP A 188 0.92 -17.72 6.92
CA ASP A 188 1.67 -16.75 7.74
C ASP A 188 0.84 -15.66 8.44
N ALA A 189 -0.28 -16.03 9.07
CA ALA A 189 -1.02 -15.13 9.93
C ALA A 189 -0.18 -14.66 11.14
N ALA A 190 -0.35 -13.41 11.56
CA ALA A 190 0.27 -12.89 12.77
C ALA A 190 -0.37 -13.50 14.02
N TRP A 191 0.43 -13.75 15.06
CA TRP A 191 -0.06 -14.33 16.32
C TRP A 191 -1.08 -13.39 16.98
N LYS A 192 -2.28 -13.91 17.31
CA LYS A 192 -3.46 -13.19 17.84
C LYS A 192 -4.11 -12.15 16.91
N GLU A 193 -3.55 -11.90 15.74
CA GLU A 193 -4.02 -10.90 14.77
C GLU A 193 -4.13 -11.53 13.37
N TYR A 194 -5.11 -12.42 13.20
CA TYR A 194 -5.29 -13.19 11.96
C TYR A 194 -5.62 -12.33 10.73
N GLU A 195 -6.01 -11.05 10.92
CA GLU A 195 -6.27 -10.07 9.86
C GLU A 195 -4.99 -9.41 9.33
N PHE A 196 -3.80 -9.90 9.71
CA PHE A 196 -2.53 -9.43 9.21
C PHE A 196 -1.59 -10.58 8.86
N HIS A 197 -0.83 -10.43 7.78
CA HIS A 197 0.37 -11.25 7.58
C HIS A 197 1.42 -10.91 8.65
N ARG A 198 2.19 -11.89 9.11
CA ARG A 198 3.24 -11.72 10.12
C ARG A 198 4.25 -10.62 9.77
N LYS A 199 4.69 -10.54 8.51
CA LYS A 199 5.61 -9.50 8.02
C LYS A 199 4.95 -8.12 8.03
N CYS A 200 3.71 -8.03 7.56
CA CYS A 200 2.92 -6.80 7.54
C CYS A 200 2.69 -6.25 8.94
N TYR A 201 2.36 -7.12 9.90
CA TYR A 201 2.17 -6.75 11.30
C TYR A 201 3.47 -6.22 11.94
N ARG A 202 4.62 -6.84 11.64
CA ARG A 202 5.92 -6.34 12.10
C ARG A 202 6.21 -4.93 11.59
N ARG A 203 5.96 -4.65 10.30
CA ARG A 203 6.13 -3.30 9.72
C ARG A 203 5.17 -2.30 10.36
N TYR A 204 3.92 -2.69 10.52
CA TYR A 204 2.91 -1.87 11.18
C TYR A 204 3.29 -1.50 12.63
N ARG A 205 3.82 -2.45 13.41
CA ARG A 205 4.34 -2.15 14.77
C ARG A 205 5.48 -1.15 14.78
N MET A 206 6.39 -1.20 13.80
CA MET A 206 7.44 -0.19 13.69
C MET A 206 6.85 1.19 13.38
N ILE A 207 5.89 1.27 12.47
CA ILE A 207 5.19 2.52 12.13
C ILE A 207 4.47 3.09 13.37
N LEU A 208 3.81 2.25 14.17
CA LEU A 208 3.21 2.67 15.43
C LEU A 208 4.24 3.26 16.40
N LEU A 209 5.41 2.63 16.54
CA LEU A 209 6.48 3.15 17.38
C LEU A 209 6.94 4.53 16.91
N TYR A 210 7.18 4.71 15.61
CA TYR A 210 7.57 6.00 15.04
C TYR A 210 6.49 7.07 15.25
N TYR A 211 5.22 6.71 15.14
CA TYR A 211 4.11 7.61 15.43
C TYR A 211 4.09 8.10 16.88
N PHE A 212 4.36 7.22 17.85
CA PHE A 212 4.47 7.63 19.26
C PHE A 212 5.66 8.57 19.49
N LEU A 213 6.82 8.26 18.88
CA LEU A 213 8.01 9.10 18.98
C LEU A 213 7.80 10.47 18.32
N SER A 214 7.17 10.53 17.15
CA SER A 214 6.86 11.80 16.47
C SER A 214 5.85 12.62 17.26
N GLY A 215 4.84 11.98 17.86
CA GLY A 215 3.89 12.63 18.77
C GLY A 215 4.58 13.26 19.98
N PHE A 216 5.52 12.55 20.60
CA PHE A 216 6.33 13.10 21.70
C PHE A 216 7.18 14.29 21.25
N ALA A 217 7.88 14.16 20.11
CA ALA A 217 8.66 15.25 19.53
C ALA A 217 7.80 16.49 19.25
N GLN A 218 6.65 16.32 18.60
CA GLN A 218 5.70 17.41 18.33
C GLN A 218 5.18 18.07 19.62
N GLY A 219 4.93 17.28 20.67
CA GLY A 219 4.58 17.77 22.00
C GLY A 219 5.67 18.64 22.61
N THR A 220 6.92 18.17 22.61
CA THR A 220 8.06 18.93 23.15
C THR A 220 8.30 20.23 22.39
N ILE A 221 8.19 20.21 21.05
CA ILE A 221 8.31 21.40 20.20
C ILE A 221 7.22 22.41 20.52
N THR A 222 5.98 21.96 20.72
CA THR A 222 4.86 22.84 21.08
C THR A 222 5.08 23.49 22.45
N ILE A 223 5.51 22.71 23.45
CA ILE A 223 5.82 23.22 24.80
C ILE A 223 6.95 24.25 24.72
N ALA A 224 8.05 23.93 24.01
CA ALA A 224 9.19 24.83 23.86
C ALA A 224 8.82 26.12 23.15
N ALA A 225 8.08 26.05 22.04
CA ALA A 225 7.59 27.22 21.31
C ALA A 225 6.75 28.13 22.21
N SER A 226 5.76 27.58 22.91
CA SER A 226 4.90 28.34 23.83
C SER A 226 5.70 28.96 24.98
N ALA A 227 6.62 28.21 25.59
CA ALA A 227 7.44 28.71 26.69
C ALA A 227 8.36 29.87 26.26
N LEU A 228 8.96 29.78 25.08
CA LEU A 228 9.78 30.87 24.51
C LEU A 228 8.92 32.11 24.25
N CYS A 229 7.74 31.94 23.66
CA CYS A 229 6.79 33.04 23.44
C CYS A 229 6.41 33.74 24.75
N TRP A 230 6.08 32.98 25.80
CA TRP A 230 5.68 33.53 27.10
C TRP A 230 6.84 34.15 27.88
N ARG A 231 8.07 33.65 27.69
CA ARG A 231 9.25 34.17 28.37
C ARG A 231 9.75 35.46 27.75
N TYR A 232 9.89 35.51 26.43
CA TYR A 232 10.60 36.59 25.72
C TYR A 232 9.70 37.69 25.18
N TYR A 233 8.40 37.43 24.97
CA TYR A 233 7.46 38.40 24.39
C TYR A 233 6.34 38.79 25.36
N LYS A 234 6.66 38.85 26.66
CA LYS A 234 5.75 39.31 27.72
C LYS A 234 5.15 40.67 27.36
N GLY A 235 3.84 40.82 27.55
CA GLY A 235 3.09 42.04 27.26
C GLY A 235 2.57 42.19 25.83
N ARG A 236 2.92 41.29 24.88
CA ARG A 236 2.36 41.32 23.52
C ARG A 236 1.16 40.39 23.38
N ALA A 237 -0.04 40.96 23.48
CA ALA A 237 -1.29 40.21 23.39
C ALA A 237 -1.42 39.37 22.10
N MET A 238 -0.92 39.89 20.96
CA MET A 238 -0.93 39.21 19.65
C MET A 238 -0.06 37.94 19.60
N ILE A 239 0.89 37.77 20.52
CA ILE A 239 1.73 36.58 20.64
C ILE A 239 1.18 35.68 21.78
N ILE A 240 0.91 36.27 22.95
CA ILE A 240 0.56 35.51 24.15
C ILE A 240 -0.82 34.85 24.03
N ALA A 241 -1.85 35.58 23.60
CA ALA A 241 -3.20 35.01 23.58
C ALA A 241 -3.30 33.83 22.60
N PRO A 242 -2.82 33.91 21.34
CA PRO A 242 -2.87 32.76 20.44
C PRO A 242 -2.01 31.58 20.90
N THR A 243 -0.86 31.82 21.53
CA THR A 243 0.03 30.75 22.01
C THR A 243 -0.53 30.01 23.23
N ILE A 244 -1.27 30.69 24.12
CA ILE A 244 -2.01 30.04 25.21
C ILE A 244 -3.14 29.18 24.65
N ILE A 245 -3.95 29.71 23.75
CA ILE A 245 -5.05 28.95 23.13
C ILE A 245 -4.50 27.74 22.37
N ASN A 246 -3.41 27.91 21.61
CA ASN A 246 -2.74 26.82 20.91
C ASN A 246 -2.22 25.73 21.84
N PHE A 247 -1.66 26.10 22.98
CA PHE A 247 -1.20 25.15 23.97
C PHE A 247 -2.35 24.30 24.50
N LEU A 248 -3.46 24.94 24.89
CA LEU A 248 -4.67 24.26 25.36
C LEU A 248 -5.30 23.36 24.28
N MET A 249 -5.42 23.85 23.05
CA MET A 249 -5.89 23.07 21.90
C MET A 249 -4.99 21.87 21.61
N SER A 250 -3.67 22.02 21.75
CA SER A 250 -2.72 20.92 21.56
C SER A 250 -2.87 19.84 22.63
N CYS A 251 -3.08 20.22 23.89
CA CYS A 251 -3.43 19.29 24.96
C CYS A 251 -4.74 18.56 24.67
N TRP A 252 -5.74 19.27 24.13
CA TRP A 252 -7.01 18.66 23.74
C TRP A 252 -6.85 17.65 22.59
N VAL A 253 -6.08 17.99 21.55
CA VAL A 253 -5.76 17.07 20.45
C VAL A 253 -5.02 15.83 20.95
N PHE A 254 -4.09 15.99 21.89
CA PHE A 254 -3.41 14.86 22.53
C PHE A 254 -4.41 13.93 23.25
N SER A 255 -5.30 14.48 24.08
CA SER A 255 -6.36 13.73 24.74
C SER A 255 -7.29 13.03 23.75
N LEU A 256 -7.69 13.71 22.67
CA LEU A 256 -8.49 13.11 21.61
C LEU A 256 -7.76 11.93 20.97
N ASN A 257 -6.48 12.05 20.65
CA ASN A 257 -5.72 10.95 20.06
C ASN A 257 -5.55 9.75 20.99
N MET A 258 -5.55 9.94 22.32
CA MET A 258 -5.55 8.84 23.29
C MET A 258 -6.90 8.11 23.38
N VAL A 259 -8.01 8.84 23.23
CA VAL A 259 -9.38 8.27 23.28
C VAL A 259 -9.84 7.78 21.90
N ARG A 260 -9.18 8.22 20.83
CA ARG A 260 -9.41 7.82 19.46
C ARG A 260 -8.97 6.37 19.31
N GLY A 261 -9.94 5.47 19.25
CA GLY A 261 -9.68 4.05 19.05
C GLY A 261 -10.91 3.21 19.37
N ILE A 262 -11.20 2.24 18.51
CA ILE A 262 -12.25 1.21 18.62
C ILE A 262 -13.63 1.57 18.01
N GLU A 263 -14.24 2.74 18.24
CA GLU A 263 -15.66 2.96 17.84
C GLU A 263 -16.00 4.20 17.00
N LEU A 264 -15.23 5.30 17.04
CA LEU A 264 -15.64 6.59 16.45
C LEU A 264 -14.63 7.15 15.45
N ARG A 265 -15.09 7.41 14.22
CA ARG A 265 -14.31 8.12 13.18
C ARG A 265 -14.36 9.64 13.39
N THR A 266 -13.51 10.18 14.25
CA THR A 266 -13.42 11.62 14.55
C THR A 266 -12.42 12.38 13.66
N TYR A 267 -12.13 11.88 12.44
CA TYR A 267 -11.16 12.47 11.52
C TYR A 267 -11.42 13.94 11.21
N HIS A 268 -12.68 14.32 11.01
CA HIS A 268 -13.07 15.70 10.73
C HIS A 268 -12.81 16.64 11.91
N TRP A 269 -13.05 16.18 13.14
CA TRP A 269 -12.76 16.96 14.35
C TRP A 269 -11.26 17.16 14.54
N SER A 270 -10.48 16.10 14.33
CA SER A 270 -9.02 16.20 14.33
C SER A 270 -8.52 17.15 13.25
N LEU A 271 -9.08 17.10 12.04
CA LEU A 271 -8.72 18.01 10.95
C LEU A 271 -9.02 19.47 11.31
N LEU A 272 -10.22 19.74 11.82
CA LEU A 272 -10.64 21.09 12.21
C LEU A 272 -9.74 21.67 13.31
N LEU A 273 -9.39 20.86 14.31
CA LEU A 273 -8.48 21.27 15.38
C LEU A 273 -7.07 21.55 14.87
N GLU A 274 -6.53 20.67 14.01
CA GLU A 274 -5.19 20.88 13.44
C GLU A 274 -5.13 22.13 12.55
N MET A 275 -6.17 22.39 11.76
CA MET A 275 -6.31 23.63 10.97
C MET A 275 -6.40 24.87 11.87
N SER A 276 -7.15 24.79 12.96
CA SER A 276 -7.30 25.88 13.93
C SER A 276 -5.97 26.20 14.62
N ILE A 277 -5.24 25.17 15.05
CA ILE A 277 -3.92 25.30 15.68
C ILE A 277 -2.92 25.92 14.70
N LEU A 278 -2.90 25.45 13.45
CA LEU A 278 -2.06 26.00 12.40
C LEU A 278 -2.34 27.50 12.20
N GLY A 279 -3.62 27.87 12.06
CA GLY A 279 -4.04 29.27 11.88
C GLY A 279 -3.63 30.17 13.04
N LEU A 280 -3.73 29.69 14.28
CA LEU A 280 -3.35 30.43 15.48
C LEU A 280 -1.83 30.59 15.67
N TRP A 281 -0.99 29.77 15.01
CA TRP A 281 0.47 29.95 15.01
C TRP A 281 0.97 31.02 14.02
N ILE A 282 0.15 31.39 13.03
CA ILE A 282 0.53 32.40 12.01
C ILE A 282 0.72 33.80 12.63
N PRO A 283 -0.19 34.35 13.45
CA PRO A 283 0.00 35.68 14.03
C PRO A 283 1.25 35.79 14.93
N PRO A 284 1.52 34.84 15.85
CA PRO A 284 2.77 34.83 16.63
C PRO A 284 4.02 34.79 15.75
N LEU A 285 4.04 33.97 14.70
CA LEU A 285 5.18 33.90 13.78
C LEU A 285 5.43 35.25 13.11
N ASN A 286 4.38 35.85 12.55
CA ASN A 286 4.47 37.14 11.85
C ASN A 286 4.93 38.26 12.78
N ASP A 287 4.42 38.32 14.02
CA ASP A 287 4.82 39.36 14.97
C ASP A 287 6.25 39.16 15.47
N VAL A 288 6.68 37.92 15.73
CA VAL A 288 8.08 37.63 16.09
C VAL A 288 9.03 38.03 14.97
N ILE A 289 8.74 37.68 13.71
CA ILE A 289 9.56 38.08 12.55
C ILE A 289 9.60 39.61 12.43
N ARG A 290 8.46 40.28 12.58
CA ARG A 290 8.39 41.75 12.56
C ARG A 290 9.26 42.38 13.65
N ILE A 291 9.25 41.82 14.85
CA ILE A 291 10.11 42.29 15.95
C ILE A 291 11.59 42.07 15.63
N MET A 292 11.93 40.95 15.00
CA MET A 292 13.31 40.66 14.58
C MET A 292 13.82 41.64 13.54
N THR A 293 12.98 42.05 12.57
CA THR A 293 13.37 42.93 11.48
C THR A 293 13.39 44.41 11.87
N GLN A 294 12.51 44.83 12.78
CA GLN A 294 12.41 46.23 13.22
C GLN A 294 13.36 46.60 14.36
N ARG A 295 14.14 45.66 14.88
CA ARG A 295 15.01 45.92 16.04
C ARG A 295 16.38 46.45 15.60
N ASP A 296 16.69 47.66 16.03
CA ASP A 296 17.97 48.35 15.72
C ASP A 296 19.22 47.61 16.26
N GLN A 297 19.07 46.84 17.33
CA GLN A 297 20.15 46.07 17.98
C GLN A 297 20.48 44.74 17.26
N GLY A 298 19.83 44.45 16.13
CA GLY A 298 19.99 43.19 15.40
C GLY A 298 19.22 42.01 16.00
N VAL A 299 19.36 40.85 15.34
CA VAL A 299 18.61 39.63 15.65
C VAL A 299 19.20 38.91 16.86
N LYS A 300 18.37 38.60 17.87
CA LYS A 300 18.82 37.81 19.03
C LYS A 300 18.70 36.32 18.75
N THR A 301 19.57 35.52 19.37
CA THR A 301 19.52 34.05 19.32
C THR A 301 18.18 33.49 19.82
N SER A 302 17.54 34.13 20.79
CA SER A 302 16.21 33.78 21.29
C SER A 302 15.12 33.92 20.22
N ASP A 303 15.21 34.94 19.35
CA ASP A 303 14.22 35.12 18.31
C ASP A 303 14.36 34.04 17.22
N ILE A 304 15.61 33.72 16.84
CA ILE A 304 15.90 32.63 15.89
C ILE A 304 15.39 31.30 16.42
N ALA A 305 15.64 31.00 17.69
CA ALA A 305 15.14 29.78 18.34
C ALA A 305 13.61 29.75 18.36
N THR A 306 12.95 30.88 18.67
CA THR A 306 11.49 30.98 18.70
C THR A 306 10.89 30.73 17.31
N VAL A 307 11.42 31.38 16.26
CA VAL A 307 10.98 31.17 14.88
C VAL A 307 11.20 29.73 14.44
N PHE A 308 12.35 29.13 14.80
CA PHE A 308 12.63 27.74 14.49
C PHE A 308 11.57 26.80 15.09
N PHE A 309 11.32 26.88 16.39
CA PHE A 309 10.33 26.01 17.04
C PHE A 309 8.90 26.24 16.52
N ILE A 310 8.52 27.49 16.25
CA ILE A 310 7.21 27.80 15.64
C ILE A 310 7.12 27.23 14.22
N GLY A 311 8.13 27.47 13.39
CA GLY A 311 8.18 26.99 12.01
C GLY A 311 8.16 25.46 11.93
N THR A 312 8.94 24.79 12.78
CA THR A 312 8.90 23.33 12.88
C THR A 312 7.53 22.84 13.31
N ASN A 313 6.88 23.48 14.31
CA ASN A 313 5.51 23.12 14.71
C ASN A 313 4.53 23.25 13.54
N ILE A 314 4.58 24.36 12.80
CA ILE A 314 3.76 24.60 11.61
C ILE A 314 3.92 23.46 10.59
N ILE A 315 5.16 23.01 10.32
CA ILE A 315 5.42 21.88 9.41
C ILE A 315 4.77 20.58 9.93
N PHE A 316 4.97 20.24 11.21
CA PHE A 316 4.32 19.07 11.82
C PHE A 316 2.79 19.11 11.68
N ARG A 317 2.18 20.28 11.93
CA ARG A 317 0.74 20.50 11.82
C ARG A 317 0.24 20.39 10.39
N SER A 318 0.99 20.92 9.41
CA SER A 318 0.66 20.77 7.99
C SER A 318 0.65 19.32 7.53
N LEU A 319 1.61 18.50 7.99
CA LEU A 319 1.62 17.07 7.72
C LEU A 319 0.42 16.37 8.37
N ASN A 320 0.06 16.74 9.61
CA ASN A 320 -1.11 16.20 10.29
C ASN A 320 -2.42 16.52 9.54
N ILE A 321 -2.56 17.75 9.02
CA ILE A 321 -3.70 18.19 8.20
C ILE A 321 -3.79 17.34 6.93
N PHE A 322 -2.66 17.13 6.24
CA PHE A 322 -2.62 16.36 5.00
C PHE A 322 -3.08 14.91 5.23
N GLY A 323 -2.58 14.26 6.27
CA GLY A 323 -3.02 12.89 6.60
C GLY A 323 -4.47 12.80 7.07
N ASN A 324 -4.94 13.73 7.91
CA ASN A 324 -6.36 13.78 8.33
C ASN A 324 -7.30 14.05 7.14
N THR A 325 -6.84 14.78 6.12
CA THR A 325 -7.58 15.00 4.87
C THR A 325 -7.77 13.69 4.11
N PHE A 326 -6.72 12.88 3.91
CA PHE A 326 -6.87 11.56 3.27
C PHE A 326 -7.74 10.59 4.08
N LEU A 327 -7.63 10.62 5.40
CA LEU A 327 -8.45 9.81 6.29
C LEU A 327 -9.93 10.21 6.20
N THR A 328 -10.21 11.50 6.07
CA THR A 328 -11.55 12.07 5.86
C THR A 328 -12.16 11.58 4.54
N PHE A 329 -11.37 11.50 3.47
CA PHE A 329 -11.82 10.97 2.18
C PHE A 329 -11.86 9.44 2.10
N GLU A 330 -11.74 8.73 3.24
CA GLU A 330 -11.74 7.27 3.32
C GLU A 330 -10.73 6.60 2.37
N TYR A 331 -9.54 7.20 2.24
CA TYR A 331 -8.52 6.66 1.36
C TYR A 331 -8.18 5.21 1.75
N GLN A 332 -8.33 4.31 0.78
CA GLN A 332 -8.08 2.88 0.96
C GLN A 332 -6.58 2.60 0.86
N LEU A 333 -5.96 2.42 2.01
CA LEU A 333 -4.52 2.27 2.18
C LEU A 333 -3.89 1.16 1.29
N TRP A 334 -4.59 0.04 1.15
CA TRP A 334 -4.14 -1.12 0.39
C TRP A 334 -4.04 -0.89 -1.12
N ARG A 335 -4.63 0.21 -1.64
CA ARG A 335 -4.52 0.56 -3.07
C ARG A 335 -3.07 0.73 -3.52
N ARG A 336 -2.13 1.03 -2.62
CA ARG A 336 -0.70 1.14 -2.98
C ARG A 336 -0.08 -0.16 -3.51
N PHE A 337 -0.67 -1.31 -3.18
CA PHE A 337 -0.19 -2.62 -3.61
C PHE A 337 -0.97 -3.19 -4.81
N GLN A 338 -1.91 -2.44 -5.37
CA GLN A 338 -2.60 -2.90 -6.58
C GLN A 338 -1.62 -2.95 -7.77
N PRO A 339 -1.60 -4.04 -8.53
CA PRO A 339 -0.75 -4.16 -9.71
C PRO A 339 -1.23 -3.21 -10.82
N GLN A 340 -0.34 -2.91 -11.78
CA GLN A 340 -0.63 -2.17 -13.02
C GLN A 340 -1.08 -0.70 -12.83
N GLN A 341 -0.62 -0.03 -11.77
CA GLN A 341 -0.88 1.39 -11.59
C GLN A 341 0.05 2.28 -12.43
N SER A 342 -0.47 3.43 -12.87
CA SER A 342 0.37 4.47 -13.46
C SER A 342 1.38 5.00 -12.44
N THR A 343 2.55 5.43 -12.92
CA THR A 343 3.64 5.95 -12.06
C THR A 343 3.17 7.08 -11.16
N PHE A 344 2.35 8.00 -11.71
CA PHE A 344 1.76 9.10 -10.94
C PHE A 344 0.87 8.59 -9.80
N ARG A 345 -0.02 7.63 -10.08
CA ARG A 345 -0.91 7.06 -9.06
C ARG A 345 -0.13 6.30 -7.99
N ARG A 346 0.96 5.62 -8.38
CA ARG A 346 1.85 4.95 -7.43
C ARG A 346 2.51 5.95 -6.48
N MET A 347 3.00 7.08 -6.99
CA MET A 347 3.59 8.14 -6.15
C MET A 347 2.56 8.79 -5.24
N LEU A 348 1.36 9.10 -5.76
CA LEU A 348 0.28 9.65 -4.94
C LEU A 348 -0.13 8.68 -3.82
N ASN A 349 -0.22 7.39 -4.12
CA ASN A 349 -0.56 6.36 -3.13
C ASN A 349 0.51 6.22 -2.03
N LYS A 350 1.80 6.36 -2.40
CA LYS A 350 2.91 6.41 -1.43
C LYS A 350 2.82 7.65 -0.55
N ALA A 351 2.62 8.83 -1.14
CA ALA A 351 2.47 10.08 -0.39
C ALA A 351 1.25 10.06 0.56
N ALA A 352 0.10 9.57 0.09
CA ALA A 352 -1.11 9.41 0.90
C ALA A 352 -0.87 8.43 2.06
N THR A 353 -0.20 7.31 1.80
CA THR A 353 0.18 6.33 2.83
C THR A 353 1.08 6.98 3.89
N PHE A 354 2.11 7.70 3.47
CA PHE A 354 3.01 8.41 4.37
C PHE A 354 2.24 9.39 5.24
N ALA A 355 1.38 10.22 4.65
CA ALA A 355 0.58 11.19 5.38
C ALA A 355 -0.35 10.52 6.41
N ILE A 356 -1.01 9.42 6.04
CA ILE A 356 -1.89 8.66 6.94
C ILE A 356 -1.09 8.07 8.12
N PHE A 357 0.07 7.47 7.85
CA PHE A 357 0.93 6.89 8.89
C PHE A 357 1.60 7.95 9.76
N TRP A 358 1.87 9.13 9.22
CA TRP A 358 2.32 10.26 10.01
C TRP A 358 1.26 10.71 11.01
N THR A 359 0.00 10.83 10.54
CA THR A 359 -1.08 11.41 11.34
C THR A 359 -1.73 10.42 12.30
N TYR A 360 -2.05 9.20 11.85
CA TYR A 360 -2.78 8.22 12.64
C TYR A 360 -2.70 6.80 12.03
N PRO A 361 -1.60 6.05 12.26
CA PRO A 361 -1.48 4.65 11.82
C PRO A 361 -2.60 3.70 12.28
N PRO A 362 -3.16 3.83 13.51
CA PRO A 362 -4.23 2.93 13.97
C PRO A 362 -5.52 3.01 13.15
N SER A 363 -5.60 3.88 12.13
CA SER A 363 -6.70 3.86 11.15
C SER A 363 -6.88 2.49 10.48
N ILE A 364 -5.80 1.69 10.36
CA ILE A 364 -5.83 0.38 9.71
C ILE A 364 -6.66 -0.65 10.49
N GLU A 365 -6.63 -0.55 11.82
CA GLU A 365 -7.30 -1.48 12.74
C GLU A 365 -8.81 -1.25 12.82
N GLN A 366 -9.31 -0.16 12.22
CA GLN A 366 -10.72 0.19 12.33
C GLN A 366 -11.62 -0.85 11.64
N LYS A 367 -12.70 -1.24 12.32
CA LYS A 367 -13.71 -2.15 11.76
C LYS A 367 -14.42 -1.49 10.56
N PHE A 368 -14.62 -2.27 9.50
CA PHE A 368 -15.37 -1.86 8.31
C PHE A 368 -16.77 -2.49 8.32
N PRO A 369 -17.85 -1.75 7.98
CA PRO A 369 -17.88 -0.30 7.77
C PRO A 369 -17.66 0.45 9.09
N GLY A 370 -16.91 1.55 9.04
CA GLY A 370 -16.64 2.30 10.26
C GLY A 370 -17.84 3.13 10.69
N ARG A 371 -17.95 3.31 12.00
CA ARG A 371 -19.10 3.95 12.64
C ARG A 371 -18.80 5.43 12.89
N TRP A 372 -19.72 6.29 12.50
CA TRP A 372 -19.63 7.74 12.70
C TRP A 372 -20.22 8.18 14.05
N PHE A 373 -21.12 7.36 14.62
CA PHE A 373 -21.80 7.60 15.90
C PHE A 373 -22.01 6.28 16.66
N ARG A 374 -22.11 6.34 18.00
CA ARG A 374 -22.56 5.20 18.83
C ARG A 374 -24.04 4.90 18.54
N ARG A 375 -24.32 3.91 17.70
CA ARG A 375 -25.64 3.25 17.60
C ARG A 375 -25.53 1.81 18.10
N ARG A 376 -26.63 1.28 18.66
CA ARG A 376 -26.74 -0.10 19.15
C ARG A 376 -26.24 -1.09 18.10
N SER A 377 -25.50 -2.09 18.55
CA SER A 377 -24.87 -3.12 17.73
C SER A 377 -25.85 -3.73 16.72
N PRO A 378 -25.46 -3.90 15.43
CA PRO A 378 -26.21 -4.76 14.54
C PRO A 378 -26.15 -6.21 15.07
N PRO A 379 -27.16 -7.05 14.74
CA PRO A 379 -27.17 -8.45 15.12
C PRO A 379 -25.90 -9.16 14.60
N PRO A 380 -25.46 -10.25 15.26
CA PRO A 380 -24.20 -10.91 14.93
C PRO A 380 -24.25 -11.44 13.49
N SER A 381 -23.61 -10.73 12.57
CA SER A 381 -23.23 -11.30 11.29
C SER A 381 -22.11 -12.32 11.56
N ARG A 382 -22.33 -13.54 11.05
CA ARG A 382 -21.47 -14.75 10.96
C ARG A 382 -19.98 -14.55 11.28
N PRO A 383 -19.34 -15.55 11.91
CA PRO A 383 -18.12 -15.40 12.69
C PRO A 383 -17.08 -14.55 11.94
N ILE A 384 -16.78 -13.42 12.58
CA ILE A 384 -15.55 -12.68 12.37
C ILE A 384 -14.46 -13.70 12.70
N CYS A 385 -13.66 -14.05 11.69
CA CYS A 385 -12.53 -14.99 11.71
C CYS A 385 -12.11 -15.38 13.15
N GLY A 386 -12.27 -16.66 13.50
CA GLY A 386 -11.89 -17.21 14.80
C GLY A 386 -10.45 -17.69 14.80
#